data_AF-A0A2U2SFD9-F1
#
_entry.id   AF-A0A2U2SFD9-F1
#
_cell.length_a   1.000
_cell.length_b   1.000
_cell.length_c   1.000
_cell.angle_alpha   90.00
_cell.angle_beta   90.00
_cell.angle_gamma   90.00
#
_symmetry.space_group_name_H-M   'P 1'
#
loop_
_entity.id
_entity.type
_entity.pdbx_description
1 polymer ?
#
loop_
_entity_poly.entity_id
_entity_poly.type
_entity_poly.pdbx_seq_one_letter_code
_entity_poly.pdbx_strand_id
1 'polypeptide(L)'
;MKKVWSVLFAVLAVFLIAPFQVWAAEPELLISLDDPMAAFLESRAYAAKMGATAEFRKMEWVAVDPNAKKLYISMSEINKTMSDGKGDINLPENHCGIVYEADLDDNFNISLLRPLVTGGPYNAEAKENQCALDNIANPDSLYVDPWGNLWIGEDTGYHVNNFIWRWDGKRLQRFAAMPLGAEVTGILVTADGDMFFSVQHPGSMNTYPFNRAAVVAINGFKANEPFEDLPVPTGDAMRTVTVAAGEVQVLARVGEMIPNDARQMVWGQVNNLAGKHQLTCNQPDGNIWLPTNEKGTEGYLYTNYECRPGTVGKIYIRHTGNAWEVLEGEQVDFASVRGTWNNCGTSTTPWMTGLSGEEYEPLASKADWQTNVAEMSTYLGEQANPYDYGWIVELIPDAYGDYIETQVVKHYVLGRFSHEMALVMPDRKTVYHGDDGTGTALFKSVAETPGDLSVATLYAAKVTQNADETLSLEWIELGSASDEDVYAAIRGIALSQ
;
A
#
# COMPACT_ATOMS: atom_id res chain seq x y z
N MET A 1 -72.86 -44.26 6.83
CA MET A 1 -72.96 -43.92 5.38
C MET A 1 -73.16 -42.42 5.24
N LYS A 2 -72.15 -41.70 4.72
CA LYS A 2 -72.25 -40.67 3.67
C LYS A 2 -70.99 -39.78 3.70
N LYS A 3 -70.26 -39.81 2.57
CA LYS A 3 -69.13 -38.93 2.21
C LYS A 3 -69.65 -37.52 1.91
N VAL A 4 -68.86 -36.50 2.24
CA VAL A 4 -68.90 -35.14 1.65
C VAL A 4 -67.44 -34.64 1.66
N TRP A 5 -66.69 -34.80 0.56
CA TRP A 5 -66.39 -33.79 -0.49
C TRP A 5 -65.80 -32.47 0.05
N SER A 6 -64.48 -32.40 0.00
CA SER A 6 -63.65 -31.21 0.22
C SER A 6 -63.68 -30.31 -1.03
N VAL A 7 -63.99 -29.03 -0.87
CA VAL A 7 -63.81 -27.99 -1.90
C VAL A 7 -62.64 -27.13 -1.45
N LEU A 8 -61.53 -27.18 -2.20
CA LEU A 8 -60.39 -26.28 -2.04
C LEU A 8 -60.69 -24.98 -2.81
N PHE A 9 -60.75 -23.84 -2.11
CA PHE A 9 -60.64 -22.52 -2.74
C PHE A 9 -59.16 -22.10 -2.73
N ALA A 10 -58.58 -21.93 -3.92
CA ALA A 10 -57.27 -21.34 -4.09
C ALA A 10 -57.40 -19.82 -4.00
N VAL A 11 -56.74 -19.20 -3.01
CA VAL A 11 -56.51 -17.75 -2.98
C VAL A 11 -55.07 -17.52 -3.45
N LEU A 12 -54.94 -17.01 -4.68
CA LEU A 12 -53.66 -16.55 -5.22
C LEU A 12 -53.33 -15.20 -4.56
N ALA A 13 -52.43 -15.20 -3.58
CA ALA A 13 -51.83 -13.98 -3.07
C ALA A 13 -50.61 -13.64 -3.94
N VAL A 14 -50.75 -12.63 -4.80
CA VAL A 14 -49.62 -12.02 -5.51
C VAL A 14 -48.87 -11.16 -4.51
N PHE A 15 -47.75 -11.66 -3.98
CA PHE A 15 -46.79 -10.84 -3.26
C PHE A 15 -45.94 -10.08 -4.28
N LEU A 16 -46.29 -8.81 -4.53
CA LEU A 16 -45.37 -7.83 -5.09
C LEU A 16 -44.32 -7.52 -4.01
N ILE A 17 -43.19 -8.23 -4.05
CA ILE A 17 -42.01 -7.84 -3.29
C ILE A 17 -41.26 -6.84 -4.17
N ALA A 18 -41.44 -5.55 -3.88
CA ALA A 18 -40.51 -4.54 -4.37
C ALA A 18 -39.17 -4.73 -3.62
N PRO A 19 -38.03 -4.83 -4.31
CA PRO A 19 -36.75 -4.81 -3.64
C PRO A 19 -36.48 -3.37 -3.19
N PHE A 20 -36.78 -3.06 -1.93
CA PHE A 20 -36.12 -1.93 -1.29
C PHE A 20 -34.66 -2.33 -1.08
N GLN A 21 -33.81 -2.00 -2.05
CA GLN A 21 -32.39 -1.81 -1.76
C GLN A 21 -32.32 -0.63 -0.80
N VAL A 22 -32.19 -0.92 0.49
CA VAL A 22 -31.74 0.08 1.46
C VAL A 22 -30.30 0.38 1.07
N TRP A 23 -30.09 1.48 0.35
CA TRP A 23 -28.76 2.06 0.25
C TRP A 23 -28.38 2.43 1.68
N ALA A 24 -27.24 1.95 2.16
CA ALA A 24 -26.70 2.43 3.42
C ALA A 24 -26.60 3.96 3.31
N ALA A 25 -27.17 4.68 4.28
CA ALA A 25 -27.00 6.12 4.33
C ALA A 25 -25.50 6.42 4.43
N GLU A 26 -25.05 7.47 3.75
CA GLU A 26 -23.67 7.95 3.89
C GLU A 26 -23.36 8.20 5.37
N PRO A 27 -22.16 7.82 5.84
CA PRO A 27 -21.80 7.96 7.24
C PRO A 27 -21.82 9.45 7.63
N GLU A 28 -22.42 9.75 8.78
CA GLU A 28 -22.36 11.10 9.34
C GLU A 28 -20.97 11.33 9.94
N LEU A 29 -20.17 12.15 9.26
CA LEU A 29 -18.79 12.48 9.65
C LEU A 29 -18.74 13.28 10.96
N LEU A 30 -17.62 13.16 11.69
CA LEU A 30 -17.37 13.92 12.91
C LEU A 30 -17.22 15.42 12.66
N ILE A 31 -16.67 15.79 11.50
CA ILE A 31 -16.55 17.19 11.07
C ILE A 31 -17.41 17.47 9.83
N SER A 32 -17.75 18.75 9.62
CA SER A 32 -18.44 19.19 8.40
C SER A 32 -17.45 19.33 7.24
N LEU A 33 -17.90 19.11 6.01
CA LEU A 33 -17.12 19.44 4.81
C LEU A 33 -16.99 20.95 4.56
N ASP A 34 -17.59 21.79 5.40
CA ASP A 34 -17.35 23.24 5.44
C ASP A 34 -16.27 23.64 6.46
N ASP A 35 -15.70 22.67 7.20
CA ASP A 35 -14.56 22.89 8.08
C ASP A 35 -13.36 23.39 7.26
N PRO A 36 -12.59 24.40 7.74
CA PRO A 36 -11.42 24.92 7.02
C PRO A 36 -10.39 23.86 6.64
N MET A 37 -10.28 22.76 7.41
CA MET A 37 -9.33 21.68 7.19
C MET A 37 -9.97 20.42 6.59
N ALA A 38 -11.22 20.48 6.12
CA ALA A 38 -11.92 19.32 5.54
C ALA A 38 -11.18 18.68 4.36
N ALA A 39 -10.45 19.46 3.56
CA ALA A 39 -9.62 18.95 2.47
C ALA A 39 -8.57 17.93 2.93
N PHE A 40 -8.04 18.08 4.15
CA PHE A 40 -7.00 17.22 4.71
C PHE A 40 -7.56 16.15 5.65
N LEU A 41 -8.65 16.44 6.36
CA LEU A 41 -9.23 15.54 7.36
C LEU A 41 -10.25 14.54 6.76
N GLU A 42 -10.94 14.93 5.70
CA GLU A 42 -11.98 14.16 5.01
C GLU A 42 -11.72 14.18 3.49
N SER A 43 -10.46 13.96 3.09
CA SER A 43 -9.96 14.25 1.73
C SER A 43 -10.80 13.62 0.62
N ARG A 44 -11.21 12.35 0.76
CA ARG A 44 -12.08 11.66 -0.22
C ARG A 44 -13.44 12.35 -0.38
N ALA A 45 -14.13 12.62 0.72
CA ALA A 45 -15.45 13.25 0.70
C ALA A 45 -15.38 14.71 0.24
N TYR A 46 -14.34 15.44 0.63
CA TYR A 46 -14.10 16.80 0.20
C TYR A 46 -13.77 16.87 -1.31
N ALA A 47 -12.93 15.97 -1.82
CA ALA A 47 -12.62 15.88 -3.25
C ALA A 47 -13.89 15.67 -4.10
N ALA A 48 -14.75 14.72 -3.68
CA ALA A 48 -16.04 14.50 -4.33
C ALA A 48 -16.94 15.75 -4.30
N LYS A 49 -17.03 16.44 -3.15
CA LYS A 49 -17.76 17.72 -3.03
C LYS A 49 -17.23 18.79 -4.00
N MET A 50 -15.91 18.83 -4.22
CA MET A 50 -15.26 19.76 -5.15
C MET A 50 -15.37 19.34 -6.62
N GLY A 51 -15.94 18.16 -6.89
CA GLY A 51 -16.21 17.67 -8.25
C GLY A 51 -15.10 16.81 -8.85
N ALA A 52 -14.13 16.36 -8.05
CA ALA A 52 -13.16 15.35 -8.48
C ALA A 52 -13.84 14.00 -8.75
N THR A 53 -13.18 13.15 -9.54
CA THR A 53 -13.66 11.79 -9.81
C THR A 53 -13.37 10.89 -8.62
N ALA A 54 -14.42 10.52 -7.88
CA ALA A 54 -14.37 9.64 -6.72
C ALA A 54 -14.86 8.22 -7.07
N GLU A 55 -14.25 7.64 -8.11
CA GLU A 55 -14.68 6.37 -8.71
C GLU A 55 -13.59 5.32 -8.76
N PHE A 56 -12.33 5.70 -8.52
CA PHE A 56 -11.22 4.76 -8.51
C PHE A 56 -11.40 3.72 -7.40
N ARG A 57 -10.74 2.59 -7.57
CA ARG A 57 -10.75 1.50 -6.61
C ARG A 57 -9.39 0.81 -6.64
N LYS A 58 -8.92 0.40 -5.46
CA LYS A 58 -7.70 -0.41 -5.31
C LYS A 58 -6.51 0.22 -6.03
N MET A 59 -6.26 1.51 -5.80
CA MET A 59 -5.04 2.15 -6.32
C MET A 59 -3.92 1.87 -5.35
N GLU A 60 -3.02 0.98 -5.75
CA GLU A 60 -1.96 0.48 -4.88
C GLU A 60 -0.69 1.33 -5.12
N TRP A 61 0.44 0.70 -5.47
CA TRP A 61 1.72 1.38 -5.52
C TRP A 61 1.89 2.31 -6.73
N VAL A 62 2.71 3.33 -6.52
CA VAL A 62 3.19 4.25 -7.54
C VAL A 62 4.69 4.08 -7.71
N ALA A 63 5.16 3.96 -8.95
CA ALA A 63 6.59 3.94 -9.27
C ALA A 63 6.94 4.99 -10.33
N VAL A 64 8.18 5.47 -10.32
CA VAL A 64 8.67 6.49 -11.25
C VAL A 64 9.93 6.02 -11.99
N ASP A 65 9.95 6.19 -13.31
CA ASP A 65 11.18 6.23 -14.09
C ASP A 65 11.51 7.70 -14.40
N PRO A 66 12.43 8.32 -13.64
CA PRO A 66 12.77 9.72 -13.85
C PRO A 66 13.55 9.94 -15.15
N ASN A 67 14.24 8.92 -15.67
CA ASN A 67 15.01 9.01 -16.90
C ASN A 67 14.08 8.99 -18.12
N ALA A 68 13.07 8.11 -18.11
CA ALA A 68 12.06 8.03 -19.15
C ALA A 68 10.93 9.05 -18.99
N LYS A 69 10.89 9.80 -17.86
CA LYS A 69 9.78 10.67 -17.47
C LYS A 69 8.45 9.92 -17.46
N LYS A 70 8.44 8.73 -16.84
CA LYS A 70 7.26 7.87 -16.71
C LYS A 70 6.85 7.70 -15.26
N LEU A 71 5.55 7.65 -15.04
CA LEU A 71 4.95 7.24 -13.77
C LEU A 71 4.06 6.02 -14.02
N TYR A 72 4.10 5.07 -13.09
CA TYR A 72 3.32 3.84 -13.13
C TYR A 72 2.43 3.76 -11.89
N ILE A 73 1.19 3.30 -12.07
CA ILE A 73 0.24 3.10 -10.97
C ILE A 73 -0.38 1.71 -11.14
N SER A 74 -0.30 0.87 -10.11
CA SER A 74 -1.02 -0.39 -10.07
C SER A 74 -2.44 -0.17 -9.58
N MET A 75 -3.36 -0.92 -10.18
CA MET A 75 -4.71 -1.07 -9.65
C MET A 75 -5.04 -2.55 -9.55
N SER A 76 -5.27 -3.05 -8.33
CA SER A 76 -5.48 -4.48 -8.10
C SER A 76 -6.72 -4.99 -8.83
N GLU A 77 -7.74 -4.15 -9.08
CA GLU A 77 -8.96 -4.55 -9.78
C GLU A 77 -9.60 -3.37 -10.53
N ILE A 78 -10.26 -3.64 -11.66
CA ILE A 78 -11.23 -2.70 -12.27
C ILE A 78 -12.62 -3.29 -12.09
N ASN A 79 -13.37 -2.82 -11.10
CA ASN A 79 -14.78 -3.18 -10.94
C ASN A 79 -15.52 -2.16 -10.07
N LYS A 80 -16.76 -2.48 -9.65
CA LYS A 80 -17.60 -1.63 -8.81
C LYS A 80 -17.72 -0.23 -9.42
N THR A 81 -17.25 0.81 -8.72
CA THR A 81 -17.38 2.22 -9.12
C THR A 81 -16.67 2.56 -10.43
N MET A 82 -15.73 1.73 -10.90
CA MET A 82 -15.06 1.94 -12.19
C MET A 82 -15.77 1.26 -13.37
N SER A 83 -16.81 0.45 -13.12
CA SER A 83 -17.46 -0.40 -14.13
C SER A 83 -18.97 -0.58 -13.94
N ASP A 84 -19.63 0.29 -13.16
CA ASP A 84 -21.07 0.17 -12.84
C ASP A 84 -22.01 0.88 -13.83
N GLY A 85 -21.45 1.46 -14.91
CA GLY A 85 -22.20 2.20 -15.91
C GLY A 85 -22.56 3.64 -15.52
N LYS A 86 -21.93 4.21 -14.49
CA LYS A 86 -22.17 5.59 -14.03
C LYS A 86 -20.88 6.40 -13.98
N GLY A 87 -21.03 7.70 -13.74
CA GLY A 87 -19.91 8.59 -13.46
C GLY A 87 -19.00 8.90 -14.66
N ASP A 88 -17.76 9.25 -14.35
CA ASP A 88 -16.71 9.60 -15.30
C ASP A 88 -15.94 8.37 -15.80
N ILE A 89 -15.95 7.25 -15.05
CA ILE A 89 -15.21 6.02 -15.35
C ILE A 89 -16.18 4.83 -15.47
N ASN A 90 -16.22 4.26 -16.66
CA ASN A 90 -16.96 3.04 -16.99
C ASN A 90 -16.13 2.15 -17.93
N LEU A 91 -15.11 1.52 -17.35
CA LEU A 91 -14.22 0.58 -18.02
C LEU A 91 -14.80 -0.85 -17.97
N PRO A 92 -14.39 -1.74 -18.87
CA PRO A 92 -14.70 -3.16 -18.76
C PRO A 92 -14.20 -3.74 -17.43
N GLU A 93 -15.01 -4.57 -16.80
CA GLU A 93 -14.63 -5.25 -15.56
C GLU A 93 -13.38 -6.14 -15.78
N ASN A 94 -12.42 -6.02 -14.87
CA ASN A 94 -11.20 -6.81 -14.84
C ASN A 94 -10.83 -7.19 -13.40
N HIS A 95 -11.07 -8.46 -13.05
CA HIS A 95 -10.75 -9.03 -11.73
C HIS A 95 -9.25 -9.23 -11.48
N CYS A 96 -8.43 -9.27 -12.54
CA CYS A 96 -7.00 -9.53 -12.46
C CYS A 96 -6.16 -8.25 -12.42
N GLY A 97 -6.79 -7.08 -12.39
CA GLY A 97 -6.11 -5.79 -12.23
C GLY A 97 -5.26 -5.35 -13.42
N ILE A 98 -4.56 -4.24 -13.23
CA ILE A 98 -3.85 -3.53 -14.30
C ILE A 98 -2.73 -2.66 -13.73
N VAL A 99 -1.68 -2.44 -14.51
CA VAL A 99 -0.73 -1.34 -14.33
C VAL A 99 -0.97 -0.29 -15.41
N TYR A 100 -1.18 0.95 -15.01
CA TYR A 100 -1.23 2.12 -15.89
C TYR A 100 0.13 2.80 -15.99
N GLU A 101 0.43 3.40 -17.14
CA GLU A 101 1.53 4.36 -17.32
C GLU A 101 1.02 5.78 -17.59
N ALA A 102 1.84 6.78 -17.23
CA ALA A 102 1.65 8.17 -17.61
C ALA A 102 2.97 8.84 -18.00
N ASP A 103 2.89 9.80 -18.91
CA ASP A 103 3.99 10.72 -19.21
C ASP A 103 4.03 11.85 -18.19
N LEU A 104 5.22 12.17 -17.71
CA LEU A 104 5.47 13.32 -16.83
C LEU A 104 5.86 14.55 -17.64
N ASP A 105 5.19 15.68 -17.37
CA ASP A 105 5.61 16.98 -17.89
C ASP A 105 6.84 17.54 -17.13
N ASP A 106 7.29 18.75 -17.49
CA ASP A 106 8.46 19.38 -16.86
C ASP A 106 8.24 19.77 -15.39
N ASN A 107 6.98 19.80 -14.93
CA ASN A 107 6.59 20.01 -13.54
C ASN A 107 6.17 18.69 -12.86
N PHE A 108 6.53 17.55 -13.45
CA PHE A 108 6.18 16.22 -12.96
C PHE A 108 4.67 15.97 -12.83
N ASN A 109 3.83 16.67 -13.59
CA ASN A 109 2.41 16.36 -13.68
C ASN A 109 2.14 15.26 -14.70
N ILE A 110 1.08 14.51 -14.44
CA ILE A 110 0.45 13.60 -15.40
C ILE A 110 -0.89 14.20 -15.87
N SER A 111 -1.25 13.90 -17.12
CA SER A 111 -2.51 14.34 -17.76
C SER A 111 -3.27 13.21 -18.45
N LEU A 112 -2.71 12.00 -18.52
CA LEU A 112 -3.30 10.85 -19.17
C LEU A 112 -2.75 9.56 -18.57
N LEU A 113 -3.62 8.66 -18.12
CA LEU A 113 -3.27 7.28 -17.77
C LEU A 113 -3.55 6.36 -18.97
N ARG A 114 -2.59 5.50 -19.30
CA ARG A 114 -2.69 4.51 -20.39
C ARG A 114 -2.49 3.10 -19.84
N PRO A 115 -3.35 2.12 -20.21
CA PRO A 115 -3.09 0.72 -19.92
C PRO A 115 -1.68 0.29 -20.38
N LEU A 116 -0.88 -0.30 -19.47
CA LEU A 116 0.45 -0.83 -19.79
C LEU A 116 0.46 -2.36 -19.71
N VAL A 117 0.20 -2.91 -18.52
CA VAL A 117 0.13 -4.37 -18.29
C VAL A 117 -1.24 -4.71 -17.72
N THR A 118 -2.10 -5.33 -18.52
CA THR A 118 -3.44 -5.76 -18.09
C THR A 118 -3.39 -7.21 -17.64
N GLY A 119 -3.83 -7.50 -16.42
CA GLY A 119 -3.86 -8.85 -15.87
C GLY A 119 -4.90 -9.77 -16.52
N GLY A 120 -4.78 -11.07 -16.24
CA GLY A 120 -5.68 -12.10 -16.76
C GLY A 120 -5.26 -12.69 -18.11
N PRO A 121 -6.18 -13.31 -18.88
CA PRO A 121 -7.64 -13.29 -18.72
C PRO A 121 -8.14 -14.02 -17.46
N TYR A 122 -9.34 -13.64 -17.01
CA TYR A 122 -10.04 -14.25 -15.88
C TYR A 122 -11.00 -15.37 -16.33
N ASN A 123 -11.06 -16.47 -15.56
CA ASN A 123 -11.92 -17.62 -15.76
C ASN A 123 -12.69 -17.94 -14.47
N ALA A 124 -13.99 -17.59 -14.43
CA ALA A 124 -14.84 -17.78 -13.27
C ALA A 124 -15.14 -19.27 -12.95
N GLU A 125 -15.01 -20.15 -13.94
CA GLU A 125 -15.25 -21.59 -13.78
C GLU A 125 -14.02 -22.35 -13.26
N ALA A 126 -12.84 -21.71 -13.27
CA ALA A 126 -11.63 -22.30 -12.70
C ALA A 126 -11.74 -22.39 -11.17
N LYS A 127 -11.30 -23.52 -10.60
CA LYS A 127 -11.31 -23.73 -9.14
C LYS A 127 -10.16 -23.03 -8.41
N GLU A 128 -9.05 -22.91 -9.11
CA GLU A 128 -7.78 -22.32 -8.68
C GLU A 128 -7.15 -21.69 -9.92
N ASN A 129 -6.32 -20.65 -9.72
CA ASN A 129 -5.69 -19.93 -10.82
C ASN A 129 -6.70 -19.38 -11.83
N GLN A 130 -7.68 -18.61 -11.32
CA GLN A 130 -8.72 -18.00 -12.14
C GLN A 130 -8.15 -16.96 -13.10
N CYS A 131 -7.08 -16.27 -12.72
CA CYS A 131 -6.30 -15.46 -13.65
C CYS A 131 -5.27 -16.35 -14.38
N ALA A 132 -5.02 -16.03 -15.66
CA ALA A 132 -4.08 -16.79 -16.46
C ALA A 132 -2.66 -16.70 -15.90
N LEU A 133 -2.06 -17.86 -15.64
CA LEU A 133 -0.77 -17.95 -14.96
C LEU A 133 0.37 -17.29 -15.74
N ASP A 134 0.29 -17.18 -17.07
CA ASP A 134 1.31 -16.53 -17.92
C ASP A 134 1.21 -14.98 -17.94
N ASN A 135 0.43 -14.40 -17.04
CA ASN A 135 0.27 -12.95 -16.90
C ASN A 135 0.09 -12.56 -15.41
N ILE A 136 0.05 -11.26 -15.13
CA ILE A 136 -0.17 -10.75 -13.77
C ILE A 136 -1.61 -10.99 -13.28
N ALA A 137 -1.78 -11.04 -11.95
CA ALA A 137 -3.07 -10.95 -11.27
C ALA A 137 -2.98 -10.05 -10.04
N ASN A 138 -3.88 -9.06 -9.94
CA ASN A 138 -3.99 -8.08 -8.85
C ASN A 138 -2.61 -7.48 -8.50
N PRO A 139 -2.02 -6.72 -9.44
CA PRO A 139 -0.74 -6.06 -9.18
C PRO A 139 -0.91 -5.09 -8.01
N ASP A 140 0.00 -5.22 -7.06
CA ASP A 140 0.08 -4.39 -5.87
C ASP A 140 1.38 -3.59 -5.96
N SER A 141 2.50 -4.23 -5.61
CA SER A 141 3.76 -3.53 -5.42
C SER A 141 4.45 -3.21 -6.74
N LEU A 142 4.92 -1.97 -6.89
CA LEU A 142 5.65 -1.51 -8.07
C LEU A 142 7.02 -0.94 -7.69
N TYR A 143 8.04 -1.28 -8.47
CA TYR A 143 9.37 -0.67 -8.35
C TYR A 143 10.06 -0.52 -9.71
N VAL A 144 10.60 0.66 -10.00
CA VAL A 144 11.43 0.86 -11.21
C VAL A 144 12.89 0.75 -10.80
N ASP A 145 13.62 -0.19 -11.40
CA ASP A 145 15.04 -0.36 -11.13
C ASP A 145 15.92 0.69 -11.84
N PRO A 146 17.22 0.82 -11.49
CA PRO A 146 18.12 1.81 -12.08
C PRO A 146 18.27 1.74 -13.62
N TRP A 147 17.83 0.66 -14.26
CA TRP A 147 17.90 0.45 -15.70
C TRP A 147 16.55 0.65 -16.41
N GLY A 148 15.51 1.03 -15.66
CA GLY A 148 14.18 1.31 -16.19
C GLY A 148 13.30 0.06 -16.34
N ASN A 149 13.67 -1.08 -15.77
CA ASN A 149 12.74 -2.21 -15.72
C ASN A 149 11.72 -1.97 -14.59
N LEU A 150 10.45 -2.27 -14.88
CA LEU A 150 9.39 -2.23 -13.89
C LEU A 150 9.24 -3.63 -13.26
N TRP A 151 9.36 -3.70 -11.94
CA TRP A 151 9.09 -4.87 -11.14
C TRP A 151 7.69 -4.77 -10.55
N ILE A 152 6.93 -5.87 -10.62
CA ILE A 152 5.52 -5.95 -10.25
C ILE A 152 5.33 -7.12 -9.29
N GLY A 153 4.83 -6.85 -8.08
CA GLY A 153 4.39 -7.84 -7.11
C GLY A 153 2.89 -8.08 -7.19
N GLU A 154 2.46 -9.29 -6.88
CA GLU A 154 1.05 -9.65 -6.79
C GLU A 154 0.59 -9.78 -5.33
N ASP A 155 -0.59 -9.23 -5.04
CA ASP A 155 -1.48 -9.67 -3.96
C ASP A 155 -2.81 -10.14 -4.56
N THR A 156 -2.89 -11.44 -4.87
CA THR A 156 -4.07 -12.04 -5.48
C THR A 156 -4.58 -13.26 -4.73
N GLY A 157 -5.91 -13.37 -4.68
CA GLY A 157 -6.62 -14.63 -4.40
C GLY A 157 -6.90 -15.48 -5.65
N TYR A 158 -6.48 -15.02 -6.83
CA TYR A 158 -6.76 -15.65 -8.12
C TYR A 158 -5.55 -16.37 -8.73
N HIS A 159 -4.39 -16.35 -8.08
CA HIS A 159 -3.30 -17.31 -8.26
C HIS A 159 -3.08 -18.09 -6.96
N VAL A 160 -2.68 -19.36 -7.06
CA VAL A 160 -2.37 -20.20 -5.89
C VAL A 160 -1.10 -19.73 -5.18
N ASN A 161 -0.12 -19.26 -5.95
CA ASN A 161 1.10 -18.63 -5.47
C ASN A 161 1.19 -17.25 -6.13
N ASN A 162 1.46 -16.20 -5.35
CA ASN A 162 1.72 -14.87 -5.88
C ASN A 162 3.12 -14.80 -6.52
N PHE A 163 3.26 -13.94 -7.53
CA PHE A 163 4.49 -13.83 -8.31
C PHE A 163 5.15 -12.45 -8.23
N ILE A 164 6.46 -12.42 -8.51
CA ILE A 164 7.20 -11.22 -8.90
C ILE A 164 7.43 -11.29 -10.40
N TRP A 165 7.09 -10.21 -11.11
CA TRP A 165 7.31 -10.06 -12.53
C TRP A 165 8.28 -8.92 -12.83
N ARG A 166 9.04 -9.05 -13.93
CA ARG A 166 9.80 -7.96 -14.55
C ARG A 166 9.21 -7.61 -15.90
N TRP A 167 8.86 -6.35 -16.10
CA TRP A 167 8.54 -5.76 -17.40
C TRP A 167 9.75 -4.94 -17.90
N ASP A 168 10.35 -5.40 -19.00
CA ASP A 168 11.55 -4.78 -19.59
C ASP A 168 11.24 -3.75 -20.71
N GLY A 169 9.98 -3.32 -20.80
CA GLY A 169 9.47 -2.49 -21.89
C GLY A 169 9.06 -3.27 -23.15
N LYS A 170 9.27 -4.59 -23.18
CA LYS A 170 8.93 -5.45 -24.34
C LYS A 170 8.17 -6.70 -23.92
N ARG A 171 8.55 -7.33 -22.82
CA ARG A 171 7.96 -8.58 -22.32
C ARG A 171 7.87 -8.58 -20.80
N LEU A 172 6.86 -9.30 -20.32
CA LEU A 172 6.67 -9.63 -18.92
C LEU A 172 7.36 -10.97 -18.63
N GLN A 173 8.17 -11.03 -17.57
CA GLN A 173 8.95 -12.22 -17.20
C GLN A 173 8.72 -12.58 -15.73
N ARG A 174 8.38 -13.83 -15.43
CA ARG A 174 8.21 -14.29 -14.04
C ARG A 174 9.57 -14.50 -13.41
N PHE A 175 9.84 -13.79 -12.32
CA PHE A 175 11.09 -13.87 -11.58
C PHE A 175 10.99 -14.70 -10.31
N ALA A 176 9.99 -14.45 -9.45
CA ALA A 176 9.85 -15.17 -8.19
C ALA A 176 8.42 -15.68 -7.97
N ALA A 177 8.27 -16.70 -7.14
CA ALA A 177 6.98 -17.17 -6.64
C ALA A 177 7.02 -17.27 -5.12
N MET A 178 5.99 -16.74 -4.47
CA MET A 178 5.81 -16.78 -3.02
C MET A 178 5.30 -18.15 -2.55
N PRO A 179 5.54 -18.53 -1.29
CA PRO A 179 4.94 -19.72 -0.71
C PRO A 179 3.41 -19.58 -0.58
N LEU A 180 2.69 -20.69 -0.38
CA LEU A 180 1.22 -20.68 -0.30
C LEU A 180 0.69 -19.68 0.72
N GLY A 181 -0.30 -18.89 0.30
CA GLY A 181 -0.99 -17.91 1.13
C GLY A 181 -0.18 -16.65 1.43
N ALA A 182 1.03 -16.52 0.92
CA ALA A 182 1.76 -15.25 0.94
C ALA A 182 1.51 -14.46 -0.33
N GLU A 183 1.67 -13.14 -0.20
CA GLU A 183 1.80 -12.16 -1.27
C GLU A 183 3.22 -11.60 -1.32
N VAL A 184 3.52 -10.86 -2.39
CA VAL A 184 4.76 -10.10 -2.51
C VAL A 184 4.47 -8.64 -2.19
N THR A 185 5.31 -8.06 -1.34
CA THR A 185 5.34 -6.62 -1.14
C THR A 185 6.79 -6.12 -1.00
N GLY A 186 7.01 -4.81 -1.08
CA GLY A 186 8.29 -4.20 -0.73
C GLY A 186 9.42 -4.51 -1.69
N ILE A 187 9.13 -4.70 -2.97
CA ILE A 187 10.17 -4.91 -3.97
C ILE A 187 11.06 -3.65 -4.02
N LEU A 188 12.37 -3.84 -3.88
CA LEU A 188 13.34 -2.77 -3.99
C LEU A 188 14.62 -3.28 -4.65
N VAL A 189 15.22 -2.45 -5.50
CA VAL A 189 16.50 -2.73 -6.15
C VAL A 189 17.50 -1.62 -5.83
N THR A 190 18.67 -1.96 -5.30
CA THR A 190 19.73 -0.98 -5.02
C THR A 190 20.34 -0.42 -6.30
N ALA A 191 21.08 0.68 -6.21
CA ALA A 191 21.84 1.23 -7.34
C ALA A 191 22.83 0.21 -7.96
N ASP A 192 23.34 -0.73 -7.14
CA ASP A 192 24.23 -1.82 -7.56
C ASP A 192 23.47 -3.07 -8.06
N GLY A 193 22.13 -3.02 -8.10
CA GLY A 193 21.27 -4.07 -8.63
C GLY A 193 20.91 -5.20 -7.67
N ASP A 194 21.22 -5.07 -6.39
CA ASP A 194 20.78 -6.05 -5.37
C ASP A 194 19.29 -5.90 -5.11
N MET A 195 18.58 -7.02 -5.00
CA MET A 195 17.14 -7.04 -4.81
C MET A 195 16.76 -7.46 -3.40
N PHE A 196 15.78 -6.74 -2.84
CA PHE A 196 15.06 -7.09 -1.63
C PHE A 196 13.56 -7.16 -1.88
N PHE A 197 12.86 -7.99 -1.12
CA PHE A 197 11.40 -7.97 -1.04
C PHE A 197 10.91 -8.64 0.25
N SER A 198 9.64 -8.43 0.56
CA SER A 198 8.95 -9.01 1.70
C SER A 198 8.04 -10.17 1.26
N VAL A 199 8.03 -11.22 2.06
CA VAL A 199 7.10 -12.35 1.97
C VAL A 199 6.05 -12.12 3.05
N GLN A 200 4.91 -11.52 2.69
CA GLN A 200 3.86 -11.17 3.65
C GLN A 200 3.04 -12.41 4.03
N HIS A 201 2.64 -12.50 5.30
CA HIS A 201 1.65 -13.44 5.90
C HIS A 201 1.58 -14.90 5.38
N PRO A 202 2.70 -15.61 5.10
CA PRO A 202 2.63 -16.94 4.54
C PRO A 202 1.89 -17.92 5.45
N GLY A 203 1.22 -18.89 4.83
CA GLY A 203 0.57 -19.98 5.55
C GLY A 203 1.52 -20.71 6.51
N SER A 204 1.05 -20.96 7.73
CA SER A 204 1.84 -21.62 8.79
C SER A 204 2.27 -23.06 8.48
N MET A 205 1.68 -23.67 7.43
CA MET A 205 1.97 -25.01 6.93
C MET A 205 3.01 -25.04 5.80
N ASN A 206 3.65 -23.91 5.50
CA ASN A 206 4.74 -23.85 4.54
C ASN A 206 6.04 -24.44 5.08
N THR A 207 7.02 -24.61 4.20
CA THR A 207 8.33 -25.14 4.56
C THR A 207 9.11 -24.06 5.31
N TYR A 208 9.78 -24.42 6.41
CA TYR A 208 10.72 -23.51 7.08
C TYR A 208 11.82 -23.05 6.09
N PRO A 209 12.18 -21.75 6.05
CA PRO A 209 11.81 -20.69 6.99
C PRO A 209 10.48 -19.98 6.71
N PHE A 210 9.83 -20.24 5.58
CA PHE A 210 8.67 -19.50 5.09
C PHE A 210 7.32 -19.95 5.65
N ASN A 211 7.32 -20.63 6.79
CA ASN A 211 6.11 -20.84 7.61
C ASN A 211 5.78 -19.65 8.51
N ARG A 212 6.55 -18.56 8.38
CA ARG A 212 6.32 -17.21 8.90
C ARG A 212 6.86 -16.21 7.90
N ALA A 213 6.38 -14.98 8.01
CA ALA A 213 6.78 -13.91 7.14
C ALA A 213 8.25 -13.53 7.30
N ALA A 214 8.84 -13.04 6.22
CA ALA A 214 10.26 -12.73 6.16
C ALA A 214 10.56 -11.62 5.16
N VAL A 215 11.61 -10.87 5.44
CA VAL A 215 12.27 -9.95 4.51
C VAL A 215 13.47 -10.68 3.93
N VAL A 216 13.61 -10.66 2.61
CA VAL A 216 14.63 -11.44 1.90
C VAL A 216 15.48 -10.58 0.97
N ALA A 217 16.71 -11.03 0.75
CA ALA A 217 17.60 -10.56 -0.31
C ALA A 217 17.83 -11.68 -1.32
N ILE A 218 18.12 -11.32 -2.57
CA ILE A 218 18.55 -12.27 -3.60
C ILE A 218 20.07 -12.12 -3.84
N ASN A 219 20.82 -13.14 -3.46
CA ASN A 219 22.27 -13.19 -3.65
C ASN A 219 22.64 -13.79 -5.01
N GLY A 220 23.77 -13.37 -5.59
CA GLY A 220 24.30 -13.96 -6.82
C GLY A 220 23.50 -13.65 -8.09
N PHE A 221 22.61 -12.66 -8.03
CA PHE A 221 21.85 -12.14 -9.17
C PHE A 221 21.78 -10.61 -9.05
N LYS A 222 21.92 -9.93 -10.18
CA LYS A 222 21.66 -8.49 -10.28
C LYS A 222 20.43 -8.23 -11.14
N ALA A 223 19.60 -7.27 -10.75
CA ALA A 223 18.30 -7.01 -11.40
C ALA A 223 18.37 -6.77 -12.93
N ASN A 224 19.50 -6.26 -13.43
CA ASN A 224 19.75 -6.03 -14.85
C ASN A 224 20.21 -7.28 -15.63
N GLU A 225 20.53 -8.37 -14.95
CA GLU A 225 20.96 -9.60 -15.60
C GLU A 225 19.78 -10.30 -16.31
N PRO A 226 20.03 -10.98 -17.43
CA PRO A 226 19.03 -11.81 -18.06
C PRO A 226 18.76 -13.05 -17.20
N PHE A 227 17.51 -13.52 -17.21
CA PHE A 227 17.09 -14.78 -16.61
C PHE A 227 16.04 -15.47 -17.49
N GLU A 228 15.93 -16.78 -17.32
CA GLU A 228 14.86 -17.58 -17.91
C GLU A 228 13.63 -17.51 -17.01
N ASP A 229 12.43 -17.43 -17.60
CA ASP A 229 11.19 -17.31 -16.84
C ASP A 229 11.03 -18.47 -15.85
N LEU A 230 10.76 -18.14 -14.58
CA LEU A 230 10.49 -19.12 -13.55
C LEU A 230 9.24 -19.93 -13.93
N PRO A 231 9.26 -21.28 -13.95
CA PRO A 231 8.05 -22.07 -14.16
C PRO A 231 7.08 -21.94 -12.98
N VAL A 232 5.79 -22.16 -13.23
CA VAL A 232 4.79 -22.20 -12.16
C VAL A 232 5.15 -23.31 -11.15
N PRO A 233 5.25 -23.00 -9.84
CA PRO A 233 5.66 -23.97 -8.85
C PRO A 233 4.63 -25.11 -8.71
N THR A 234 5.11 -26.31 -8.40
CA THR A 234 4.27 -27.48 -8.10
C THR A 234 4.84 -28.27 -6.93
N GLY A 235 4.01 -29.09 -6.29
CA GLY A 235 4.44 -29.92 -5.15
C GLY A 235 5.04 -29.08 -4.02
N ASP A 236 6.21 -29.49 -3.53
CA ASP A 236 6.88 -28.82 -2.40
C ASP A 236 7.39 -27.41 -2.75
N ALA A 237 7.61 -27.11 -4.03
CA ALA A 237 8.05 -25.79 -4.48
C ALA A 237 6.99 -24.71 -4.22
N MET A 238 5.70 -25.07 -4.13
CA MET A 238 4.64 -24.13 -3.79
C MET A 238 4.73 -23.65 -2.33
N ARG A 239 5.48 -24.34 -1.46
CA ARG A 239 5.54 -24.08 -0.01
C ARG A 239 6.79 -23.32 0.42
N THR A 240 7.52 -22.74 -0.52
CA THR A 240 8.74 -21.95 -0.28
C THR A 240 8.82 -20.82 -1.29
N VAL A 241 9.67 -19.83 -1.04
CA VAL A 241 10.06 -18.88 -2.08
C VAL A 241 10.91 -19.61 -3.13
N THR A 242 10.60 -19.37 -4.40
CA THR A 242 11.43 -19.80 -5.54
C THR A 242 11.74 -18.61 -6.44
N VAL A 243 12.94 -18.59 -7.03
CA VAL A 243 13.43 -17.50 -7.88
C VAL A 243 14.04 -18.05 -9.17
N ALA A 244 13.94 -17.28 -10.25
CA ALA A 244 14.46 -17.60 -11.57
C ALA A 244 16.00 -17.60 -11.59
N ALA A 245 16.62 -16.73 -10.79
CA ALA A 245 18.07 -16.57 -10.70
C ALA A 245 18.48 -16.11 -9.29
N GLY A 246 19.70 -16.49 -8.90
CA GLY A 246 20.24 -16.20 -7.58
C GLY A 246 19.79 -17.16 -6.49
N GLU A 247 20.12 -16.82 -5.24
CA GLU A 247 19.78 -17.58 -4.04
C GLU A 247 19.06 -16.69 -3.03
N VAL A 248 17.96 -17.18 -2.47
CA VAL A 248 17.16 -16.45 -1.47
C VAL A 248 17.88 -16.48 -0.12
N GLN A 249 18.11 -15.31 0.45
CA GLN A 249 18.59 -15.12 1.81
C GLN A 249 17.50 -14.48 2.67
N VAL A 250 17.22 -15.06 3.83
CA VAL A 250 16.37 -14.41 4.85
C VAL A 250 17.21 -13.40 5.65
N LEU A 251 16.79 -12.13 5.66
CA LEU A 251 17.41 -11.07 6.45
C LEU A 251 16.73 -10.93 7.81
N ALA A 252 15.40 -10.87 7.81
CA ALA A 252 14.59 -10.75 9.01
C ALA A 252 13.41 -11.70 8.90
N ARG A 253 13.15 -12.46 9.95
CA ARG A 253 12.00 -13.37 10.02
C ARG A 253 11.18 -13.07 11.24
N VAL A 254 9.86 -12.95 11.06
CA VAL A 254 8.95 -12.54 12.13
C VAL A 254 9.05 -13.46 13.36
N GLY A 255 9.15 -12.82 14.52
CA GLY A 255 9.29 -13.48 15.81
C GLY A 255 10.70 -13.97 16.15
N GLU A 256 11.70 -13.71 15.30
CA GLU A 256 13.11 -13.92 15.64
C GLU A 256 13.70 -12.67 16.31
N MET A 257 14.67 -12.89 17.19
CA MET A 257 15.34 -11.82 17.93
C MET A 257 15.98 -10.82 16.97
N ILE A 258 15.80 -9.55 17.26
CA ILE A 258 16.51 -8.49 16.56
C ILE A 258 17.98 -8.50 17.00
N PRO A 259 18.95 -8.67 16.07
CA PRO A 259 20.36 -8.61 16.42
C PRO A 259 20.72 -7.28 17.09
N ASN A 260 21.40 -7.34 18.23
CA ASN A 260 21.90 -6.18 18.97
C ASN A 260 20.84 -5.12 19.39
N ASP A 261 19.54 -5.43 19.36
CA ASP A 261 18.52 -4.52 19.88
C ASP A 261 18.60 -4.39 21.40
N ALA A 262 18.69 -3.15 21.87
CA ALA A 262 18.80 -2.83 23.29
C ALA A 262 17.54 -3.21 24.09
N ARG A 263 16.38 -3.29 23.43
CA ARG A 263 15.09 -3.64 24.05
C ARG A 263 14.79 -5.15 24.01
N GLN A 264 15.66 -5.95 23.38
CA GLN A 264 15.49 -7.40 23.22
C GLN A 264 14.16 -7.78 22.56
N MET A 265 13.73 -7.00 21.58
CA MET A 265 12.52 -7.25 20.80
C MET A 265 12.75 -8.30 19.71
N VAL A 266 11.63 -8.78 19.15
CA VAL A 266 11.61 -9.63 17.95
C VAL A 266 11.05 -8.88 16.75
N TRP A 267 11.36 -9.35 15.54
CA TRP A 267 10.78 -8.83 14.31
C TRP A 267 9.25 -8.92 14.30
N GLY A 268 8.60 -7.84 13.88
CA GLY A 268 7.14 -7.62 13.95
C GLY A 268 6.56 -7.27 15.33
N GLN A 269 7.34 -7.26 16.41
CA GLN A 269 6.81 -6.98 17.75
C GLN A 269 6.35 -5.52 17.93
N VAL A 270 5.16 -5.35 18.50
CA VAL A 270 4.63 -4.06 18.97
C VAL A 270 4.39 -4.12 20.47
N ASN A 271 4.91 -3.12 21.18
CA ASN A 271 4.59 -2.87 22.59
C ASN A 271 3.69 -1.63 22.67
N ASN A 272 2.75 -1.63 23.60
CA ASN A 272 1.97 -0.42 23.93
C ASN A 272 2.84 0.62 24.67
N LEU A 273 2.32 1.83 24.87
CA LEU A 273 3.06 2.92 25.54
C LEU A 273 3.43 2.62 27.01
N ALA A 274 2.79 1.62 27.64
CA ALA A 274 3.17 1.13 28.95
C ALA A 274 4.33 0.10 28.90
N GLY A 275 4.90 -0.16 27.72
CA GLY A 275 5.97 -1.13 27.49
C GLY A 275 5.52 -2.59 27.47
N LYS A 276 4.20 -2.87 27.44
CA LYS A 276 3.66 -4.22 27.41
C LYS A 276 3.52 -4.70 25.97
N HIS A 277 3.94 -5.94 25.71
CA HIS A 277 3.68 -6.63 24.45
C HIS A 277 2.18 -6.61 24.09
N GLN A 278 1.85 -6.07 22.92
CA GLN A 278 0.50 -6.02 22.38
C GLN A 278 0.30 -7.06 21.28
N LEU A 279 1.20 -7.10 20.30
CA LEU A 279 1.15 -8.08 19.20
C LEU A 279 2.53 -8.37 18.60
N THR A 280 2.59 -9.44 17.79
CA THR A 280 3.70 -9.69 16.85
C THR A 280 3.11 -9.77 15.45
N CYS A 281 3.36 -8.76 14.63
CA CYS A 281 2.84 -8.65 13.28
C CYS A 281 3.55 -9.63 12.34
N ASN A 282 2.79 -10.43 11.61
CA ASN A 282 3.30 -11.37 10.60
C ASN A 282 3.10 -10.85 9.17
N GLN A 283 2.99 -9.54 9.00
CA GLN A 283 2.75 -8.87 7.73
C GLN A 283 3.83 -7.82 7.42
N PRO A 284 5.09 -8.22 7.17
CA PRO A 284 6.11 -7.31 6.69
C PRO A 284 5.75 -6.84 5.27
N ASP A 285 5.78 -5.53 5.07
CA ASP A 285 5.29 -4.88 3.87
C ASP A 285 6.39 -4.15 3.11
N GLY A 286 6.14 -2.90 2.69
CA GLY A 286 7.03 -2.06 1.93
C GLY A 286 8.43 -1.93 2.55
N ASN A 287 9.44 -1.91 1.69
CA ASN A 287 10.84 -1.77 2.08
C ASN A 287 11.43 -0.41 1.64
N ILE A 288 12.36 0.12 2.43
CA ILE A 288 13.08 1.38 2.17
C ILE A 288 14.57 1.12 2.34
N TRP A 289 15.38 1.49 1.36
CA TRP A 289 16.84 1.34 1.40
C TRP A 289 17.54 2.69 1.48
N LEU A 290 18.25 2.91 2.59
CA LEU A 290 19.02 4.12 2.85
C LEU A 290 20.51 3.77 3.00
N PRO A 291 21.33 3.83 1.94
CA PRO A 291 22.75 3.54 2.01
C PRO A 291 23.50 4.54 2.90
N THR A 292 24.44 4.04 3.70
CA THR A 292 25.32 4.83 4.58
C THR A 292 26.71 5.04 3.98
N ASN A 293 26.97 4.48 2.80
CA ASN A 293 28.20 4.69 2.05
C ASN A 293 27.93 4.93 0.55
N GLU A 294 28.88 5.57 -0.13
CA GLU A 294 28.75 5.90 -1.56
C GLU A 294 28.59 4.67 -2.46
N LYS A 295 29.10 3.51 -2.02
CA LYS A 295 29.02 2.27 -2.79
C LYS A 295 27.68 1.55 -2.64
N GLY A 296 26.80 2.00 -1.75
CA GLY A 296 25.56 1.30 -1.42
C GLY A 296 25.77 -0.12 -0.88
N THR A 297 26.94 -0.45 -0.34
CA THR A 297 27.23 -1.78 0.23
C THR A 297 26.91 -1.87 1.71
N GLU A 298 26.54 -0.76 2.35
CA GLU A 298 26.14 -0.69 3.75
C GLU A 298 25.00 0.32 3.88
N GLY A 299 24.04 0.06 4.75
CA GLY A 299 22.88 0.93 4.89
C GLY A 299 21.79 0.39 5.79
N TYR A 300 20.76 1.22 5.97
CA TYR A 300 19.55 0.84 6.67
C TYR A 300 18.52 0.30 5.68
N LEU A 301 17.93 -0.85 6.01
CA LEU A 301 16.72 -1.35 5.37
C LEU A 301 15.59 -1.20 6.39
N TYR A 302 14.60 -0.36 6.09
CA TYR A 302 13.36 -0.29 6.84
C TYR A 302 12.31 -1.17 6.18
N THR A 303 11.46 -1.80 7.00
CA THR A 303 10.36 -2.63 6.53
C THR A 303 9.11 -2.30 7.34
N ASN A 304 8.05 -1.92 6.65
CA ASN A 304 6.75 -1.70 7.25
C ASN A 304 6.14 -3.01 7.77
N TYR A 305 5.22 -2.92 8.71
CA TYR A 305 4.41 -4.03 9.18
C TYR A 305 2.93 -3.65 9.19
N GLU A 306 2.17 -4.32 8.35
CA GLU A 306 0.78 -4.00 7.99
C GLU A 306 -0.20 -4.61 9.01
N CYS A 307 -0.08 -4.15 10.26
CA CYS A 307 -0.93 -4.55 11.39
C CYS A 307 -1.48 -3.33 12.14
N ARG A 308 -2.33 -3.57 13.14
CA ARG A 308 -2.93 -2.52 13.98
C ARG A 308 -2.70 -2.83 15.47
N PRO A 309 -1.91 -2.01 16.20
CA PRO A 309 -1.09 -0.91 15.73
C PRO A 309 -0.05 -1.36 14.69
N GLY A 310 0.31 -0.45 13.80
CA GLY A 310 1.38 -0.68 12.83
C GLY A 310 2.75 -0.59 13.50
N THR A 311 3.80 -0.95 12.77
CA THR A 311 5.19 -0.72 13.18
C THR A 311 6.11 -0.75 11.96
N VAL A 312 7.36 -0.36 12.17
CA VAL A 312 8.41 -0.43 11.16
C VAL A 312 9.66 -1.03 11.81
N GLY A 313 10.17 -2.10 11.22
CA GLY A 313 11.47 -2.65 11.57
C GLY A 313 12.58 -1.92 10.81
N LYS A 314 13.71 -1.65 11.47
CA LYS A 314 14.93 -1.16 10.82
C LYS A 314 16.05 -2.15 11.05
N ILE A 315 16.73 -2.58 9.99
CA ILE A 315 18.00 -3.33 10.08
C ILE A 315 19.14 -2.49 9.52
N TYR A 316 20.31 -2.59 10.15
CA TYR A 316 21.56 -2.15 9.55
C TYR A 316 22.25 -3.35 8.91
N ILE A 317 22.49 -3.28 7.60
CA ILE A 317 23.04 -4.39 6.82
C ILE A 317 24.29 -3.99 6.05
N ARG A 318 25.18 -4.97 5.85
CA ARG A 318 26.42 -4.84 5.08
C ARG A 318 26.57 -5.96 4.08
N HIS A 319 26.82 -5.62 2.82
CA HIS A 319 27.16 -6.57 1.79
C HIS A 319 28.63 -7.03 1.92
N THR A 320 28.83 -8.34 2.02
CA THR A 320 30.15 -8.98 2.21
C THR A 320 30.83 -9.38 0.89
N GLY A 321 30.17 -9.14 -0.24
CA GLY A 321 30.58 -9.59 -1.58
C GLY A 321 29.83 -10.82 -2.06
N ASN A 322 29.36 -11.68 -1.14
CA ASN A 322 28.58 -12.88 -1.46
C ASN A 322 27.16 -12.85 -0.88
N ALA A 323 26.94 -12.12 0.22
CA ALA A 323 25.69 -12.07 0.97
C ALA A 323 25.59 -10.80 1.81
N TRP A 324 24.40 -10.51 2.32
CA TRP A 324 24.14 -9.41 3.24
C TRP A 324 24.26 -9.87 4.70
N GLU A 325 25.03 -9.18 5.53
CA GLU A 325 25.10 -9.43 6.97
C GLU A 325 24.16 -8.46 7.70
N VAL A 326 23.32 -8.99 8.60
CA VAL A 326 22.50 -8.16 9.52
C VAL A 326 23.32 -7.87 10.77
N LEU A 327 23.73 -6.61 10.91
CA LEU A 327 24.64 -6.18 11.96
C LEU A 327 23.87 -5.80 13.24
N GLU A 328 22.77 -5.08 13.10
CA GLU A 328 21.91 -4.65 14.21
C GLU A 328 20.51 -4.28 13.69
N GLY A 329 19.58 -3.97 14.59
CA GLY A 329 18.31 -3.38 14.22
C GLY A 329 17.46 -2.93 15.39
N GLU A 330 16.27 -2.41 15.07
CA GLU A 330 15.28 -1.92 16.03
C GLU A 330 13.85 -2.06 15.48
N GLN A 331 12.86 -1.96 16.36
CA GLN A 331 11.50 -1.52 15.99
C GLN A 331 11.39 -0.02 16.22
N VAL A 332 11.07 0.76 15.18
CA VAL A 332 10.98 2.22 15.29
C VAL A 332 9.98 2.61 16.39
N ASP A 333 10.35 3.60 17.22
CA ASP A 333 9.46 4.16 18.24
C ASP A 333 8.53 5.23 17.65
N PHE A 334 7.23 4.99 17.74
CA PHE A 334 6.18 5.90 17.26
C PHE A 334 5.51 6.69 18.39
N ALA A 335 6.02 6.63 19.63
CA ALA A 335 5.41 7.30 20.78
C ALA A 335 5.25 8.82 20.58
N SER A 336 6.21 9.47 19.90
CA SER A 336 6.20 10.90 19.58
C SER A 336 5.01 11.33 18.72
N VAL A 337 4.46 10.40 17.93
CA VAL A 337 3.34 10.63 17.01
C VAL A 337 2.09 9.85 17.37
N ARG A 338 1.98 9.39 18.63
CA ARG A 338 0.83 8.63 19.16
C ARG A 338 0.59 7.30 18.44
N GLY A 339 1.67 6.65 17.99
CA GLY A 339 1.60 5.39 17.27
C GLY A 339 1.36 5.56 15.77
N THR A 340 1.37 4.42 15.08
CA THR A 340 1.18 4.33 13.63
C THR A 340 0.15 3.24 13.31
N TRP A 341 -0.41 3.29 12.12
CA TRP A 341 -1.57 2.50 11.72
C TRP A 341 -1.32 1.75 10.41
N ASN A 342 -1.41 0.42 10.43
CA ASN A 342 -1.47 -0.42 9.21
C ASN A 342 -0.45 0.02 8.14
N ASN A 343 0.83 0.02 8.50
CA ASN A 343 1.88 0.52 7.61
C ASN A 343 1.99 -0.39 6.39
N CYS A 344 1.64 0.11 5.21
CA CYS A 344 1.62 -0.64 3.95
C CYS A 344 2.87 -0.33 3.10
N GLY A 345 2.70 0.19 1.90
CA GLY A 345 3.77 0.53 0.97
C GLY A 345 4.67 1.67 1.41
N THR A 346 5.77 1.81 0.67
CA THR A 346 6.88 2.70 1.03
C THR A 346 7.52 3.38 -0.16
N SER A 347 8.21 4.50 0.10
CA SER A 347 9.19 5.05 -0.84
C SER A 347 10.39 5.65 -0.12
N THR A 348 11.45 5.93 -0.90
CA THR A 348 12.59 6.71 -0.44
C THR A 348 12.49 8.13 -1.00
N THR A 349 12.65 9.13 -0.15
CA THR A 349 12.65 10.54 -0.61
C THR A 349 13.96 10.89 -1.30
N PRO A 350 13.99 11.91 -2.18
CA PRO A 350 15.23 12.43 -2.75
C PRO A 350 16.25 13.01 -1.74
N TRP A 351 15.88 13.11 -0.45
CA TRP A 351 16.76 13.55 0.63
C TRP A 351 17.09 12.44 1.63
N MET A 352 16.94 11.18 1.20
CA MET A 352 17.38 9.99 1.92
C MET A 352 16.67 9.75 3.26
N THR A 353 15.37 10.00 3.29
CA THR A 353 14.44 9.56 4.33
C THR A 353 13.47 8.54 3.75
N GLY A 354 12.77 7.80 4.62
CA GLY A 354 11.73 6.86 4.21
C GLY A 354 10.33 7.45 4.36
N LEU A 355 9.41 7.14 3.45
CA LEU A 355 7.98 7.38 3.63
C LEU A 355 7.25 6.06 3.79
N SER A 356 6.36 5.99 4.78
CA SER A 356 5.47 4.87 5.07
C SER A 356 4.01 5.33 4.97
N GLY A 357 3.17 4.59 4.24
CA GLY A 357 1.73 4.84 4.15
C GLY A 357 0.96 4.17 5.29
N GLU A 358 0.11 4.93 6.01
CA GLU A 358 -0.90 4.35 6.88
C GLU A 358 -2.16 4.03 6.07
N GLU A 359 -2.46 2.74 5.94
CA GLU A 359 -3.50 2.24 5.06
C GLU A 359 -4.80 1.90 5.85
N TYR A 360 -5.95 1.88 5.17
CA TYR A 360 -7.27 1.63 5.73
C TYR A 360 -7.57 2.48 6.99
N GLU A 361 -7.55 3.80 6.83
CA GLU A 361 -7.74 4.73 7.92
C GLU A 361 -9.05 4.48 8.70
N PRO A 362 -9.06 4.65 10.03
CA PRO A 362 -10.28 4.45 10.79
C PRO A 362 -11.33 5.49 10.40
N LEU A 363 -12.52 5.05 10.02
CA LEU A 363 -13.60 5.95 9.63
C LEU A 363 -13.98 6.90 10.77
N ALA A 364 -13.85 8.21 10.54
CA ALA A 364 -14.16 9.25 11.51
C ALA A 364 -15.67 9.62 11.49
N SER A 365 -16.54 8.63 11.74
CA SER A 365 -18.00 8.81 11.78
C SER A 365 -18.53 8.91 13.20
N LYS A 366 -19.64 9.64 13.39
CA LYS A 366 -20.31 9.76 14.70
C LYS A 366 -20.76 8.41 15.28
N ALA A 367 -21.01 7.43 14.42
CA ALA A 367 -21.51 6.11 14.83
C ALA A 367 -20.42 5.23 15.44
N ASP A 368 -19.24 5.17 14.80
CA ASP A 368 -18.28 4.08 15.03
C ASP A 368 -16.84 4.54 15.34
N TRP A 369 -16.58 5.85 15.43
CA TRP A 369 -15.22 6.36 15.59
C TRP A 369 -14.48 5.83 16.84
N GLN A 370 -15.20 5.44 17.89
CA GLN A 370 -14.59 4.94 19.13
C GLN A 370 -14.18 3.47 19.01
N THR A 371 -15.02 2.67 18.36
CA THR A 371 -14.90 1.21 18.31
C THR A 371 -13.90 0.79 17.25
N ASN A 372 -13.83 1.51 16.13
CA ASN A 372 -12.91 1.19 15.05
C ASN A 372 -11.44 1.53 15.36
N VAL A 373 -11.14 2.22 16.46
CA VAL A 373 -9.78 2.52 16.95
C VAL A 373 -9.41 1.76 18.23
N ALA A 374 -10.16 0.73 18.63
CA ALA A 374 -9.98 0.05 19.92
C ALA A 374 -8.57 -0.51 20.17
N GLU A 375 -7.90 -1.01 19.13
CA GLU A 375 -6.52 -1.50 19.21
C GLU A 375 -5.53 -0.37 19.50
N MET A 376 -5.75 0.80 18.89
CA MET A 376 -4.98 2.00 19.20
C MET A 376 -5.31 2.56 20.59
N SER A 377 -6.55 2.49 21.03
CA SER A 377 -6.89 2.87 22.41
C SER A 377 -6.15 1.99 23.43
N THR A 378 -5.97 0.69 23.12
CA THR A 378 -5.17 -0.24 23.93
C THR A 378 -3.67 0.11 23.89
N TYR A 379 -3.17 0.53 22.73
CA TYR A 379 -1.79 0.96 22.55
C TYR A 379 -1.48 2.23 23.37
N LEU A 380 -2.36 3.22 23.29
CA LEU A 380 -2.21 4.49 23.99
C LEU A 380 -2.50 4.39 25.49
N GLY A 381 -3.38 3.47 25.90
CA GLY A 381 -3.91 3.40 27.27
C GLY A 381 -5.04 4.41 27.55
N GLU A 382 -5.55 5.07 26.52
CA GLU A 382 -6.67 6.02 26.55
C GLU A 382 -7.45 5.94 25.23
N GLN A 383 -8.62 6.57 25.15
CA GLN A 383 -9.41 6.57 23.90
C GLN A 383 -8.63 7.25 22.77
N ALA A 384 -8.34 6.50 21.70
CA ALA A 384 -7.69 7.02 20.52
C ALA A 384 -8.62 7.95 19.72
N ASN A 385 -8.03 8.95 19.06
CA ASN A 385 -8.70 9.82 18.09
C ASN A 385 -8.51 9.22 16.69
N PRO A 386 -9.56 8.96 15.88
CA PRO A 386 -9.42 8.41 14.54
C PRO A 386 -8.59 9.32 13.61
N TYR A 387 -8.61 10.62 13.83
CA TYR A 387 -7.83 11.58 13.06
C TYR A 387 -6.33 11.57 13.41
N ASP A 388 -5.89 10.79 14.40
CA ASP A 388 -4.45 10.52 14.62
C ASP A 388 -3.86 9.61 13.52
N TYR A 389 -4.68 8.99 12.67
CA TYR A 389 -4.26 7.94 11.72
C TYR A 389 -4.81 8.16 10.31
N GLY A 390 -4.16 7.53 9.32
CA GLY A 390 -4.45 7.66 7.89
C GLY A 390 -3.53 8.65 7.18
N TRP A 391 -2.27 8.74 7.62
CA TRP A 391 -1.30 9.74 7.17
C TRP A 391 -0.06 9.11 6.55
N ILE A 392 0.69 9.89 5.78
CA ILE A 392 2.06 9.54 5.45
C ILE A 392 2.98 9.83 6.64
N VAL A 393 3.82 8.85 6.96
CA VAL A 393 4.79 8.92 8.06
C VAL A 393 6.21 8.94 7.49
N GLU A 394 6.97 9.99 7.77
CA GLU A 394 8.38 10.09 7.40
C GLU A 394 9.27 9.50 8.49
N LEU A 395 10.18 8.63 8.06
CA LEU A 395 11.19 7.94 8.84
C LEU A 395 12.54 8.57 8.53
N ILE A 396 13.09 9.30 9.49
CA ILE A 396 14.32 10.06 9.33
C ILE A 396 15.43 9.32 10.08
N PRO A 397 16.38 8.67 9.38
CA PRO A 397 17.52 8.04 10.05
C PRO A 397 18.39 9.12 10.69
N ASP A 398 19.07 8.76 11.77
CA ASP A 398 20.09 9.64 12.34
C ASP A 398 21.37 9.60 11.49
N ALA A 399 21.50 10.55 10.56
CA ALA A 399 22.63 10.63 9.66
C ALA A 399 23.93 11.11 10.35
N TYR A 400 23.85 11.74 11.53
CA TYR A 400 24.98 12.45 12.15
C TYR A 400 25.34 11.97 13.57
N GLY A 401 24.57 11.04 14.14
CA GLY A 401 24.78 10.58 15.53
C GLY A 401 24.20 11.56 16.56
N ASP A 402 23.27 12.42 16.15
CA ASP A 402 22.66 13.44 17.01
C ASP A 402 21.52 12.85 17.86
N TYR A 403 20.99 11.70 17.48
CA TYR A 403 19.91 10.99 18.14
C TYR A 403 20.30 9.53 18.40
N ILE A 404 19.48 8.80 19.14
CA ILE A 404 19.74 7.37 19.40
C ILE A 404 18.91 6.50 18.43
N GLU A 405 17.77 7.02 17.96
CA GLU A 405 16.75 6.26 17.25
C GLU A 405 16.21 7.04 16.05
N THR A 406 15.55 6.34 15.13
CA THR A 406 14.85 6.92 13.98
C THR A 406 13.86 7.99 14.43
N GLN A 407 13.92 9.19 13.85
CA GLN A 407 12.92 10.23 14.10
C GLN A 407 11.71 10.01 13.19
N VAL A 408 10.53 10.33 13.72
CA VAL A 408 9.25 10.08 13.05
C VAL A 408 8.43 11.36 12.98
N VAL A 409 7.91 11.67 11.79
CA VAL A 409 7.04 12.82 11.51
C VAL A 409 5.81 12.35 10.74
N LYS A 410 4.62 12.89 11.03
CA LYS A 410 3.42 12.69 10.19
C LYS A 410 3.20 13.92 9.32
N HIS A 411 2.97 13.71 8.03
CA HIS A 411 2.65 14.77 7.07
C HIS A 411 1.14 14.83 6.83
N TYR A 412 0.47 15.67 7.61
CA TYR A 412 -0.97 15.87 7.57
C TYR A 412 -1.43 16.60 6.31
N VAL A 413 -0.58 17.46 5.73
CA VAL A 413 -0.90 18.21 4.51
C VAL A 413 -0.96 17.34 3.25
N LEU A 414 -0.53 16.08 3.34
CA LEU A 414 -0.63 15.11 2.25
C LEU A 414 -2.02 14.43 2.18
N GLY A 415 -2.95 14.82 3.05
CA GLY A 415 -4.32 14.34 3.10
C GLY A 415 -4.49 13.05 3.90
N ARG A 416 -5.73 12.78 4.31
CA ARG A 416 -6.11 11.63 5.14
C ARG A 416 -6.97 10.66 4.35
N PHE A 417 -6.44 9.48 4.08
CA PHE A 417 -7.10 8.40 3.37
C PHE A 417 -6.29 7.10 3.52
N SER A 418 -6.59 6.08 2.74
CA SER A 418 -5.99 4.75 2.81
C SER A 418 -4.69 4.77 2.01
N HIS A 419 -3.66 5.39 2.56
CA HIS A 419 -2.39 5.54 1.84
C HIS A 419 -1.75 4.18 1.67
N GLU A 420 -1.82 3.66 0.45
CA GLU A 420 -0.96 2.55 0.08
C GLU A 420 0.49 2.98 0.20
N MET A 421 0.82 4.11 -0.45
CA MET A 421 2.12 4.74 -0.34
C MET A 421 2.06 6.20 -0.79
N ALA A 422 3.14 6.94 -0.54
CA ALA A 422 3.42 8.21 -1.20
C ALA A 422 4.80 8.17 -1.86
N LEU A 423 4.93 8.76 -3.04
CA LEU A 423 6.17 8.87 -3.80
C LEU A 423 6.48 10.34 -4.08
N VAL A 424 7.66 10.81 -3.64
CA VAL A 424 8.14 12.16 -3.93
C VAL A 424 8.90 12.18 -5.25
N MET A 425 8.49 13.07 -6.15
CA MET A 425 9.10 13.26 -7.46
C MET A 425 10.48 13.91 -7.37
N PRO A 426 11.33 13.80 -8.42
CA PRO A 426 12.68 14.38 -8.43
C PRO A 426 12.76 15.90 -8.22
N ASP A 427 11.68 16.66 -8.42
CA ASP A 427 11.61 18.09 -8.06
C ASP A 427 11.64 18.34 -6.55
N ARG A 428 11.55 17.28 -5.74
CA ARG A 428 11.47 17.30 -4.27
C ARG A 428 10.23 18.01 -3.73
N LYS A 429 9.19 18.16 -4.56
CA LYS A 429 7.97 18.90 -4.22
C LYS A 429 6.70 18.11 -4.50
N THR A 430 6.62 17.51 -5.68
CA THR A 430 5.42 16.83 -6.15
C THR A 430 5.35 15.45 -5.53
N VAL A 431 4.19 15.08 -4.99
CA VAL A 431 3.97 13.80 -4.30
C VAL A 431 2.76 13.11 -4.92
N TYR A 432 2.92 11.87 -5.34
CA TYR A 432 1.84 11.01 -5.81
C TYR A 432 1.49 9.96 -4.77
N HIS A 433 0.22 9.56 -4.75
CA HIS A 433 -0.33 8.66 -3.74
C HIS A 433 -1.06 7.48 -4.39
N GLY A 434 -0.94 6.31 -3.77
CA GLY A 434 -1.94 5.26 -3.86
C GLY A 434 -3.07 5.50 -2.85
N ASP A 435 -4.30 5.12 -3.20
CA ASP A 435 -5.45 5.18 -2.30
C ASP A 435 -6.25 3.87 -2.40
N ASP A 436 -5.90 2.91 -1.54
CA ASP A 436 -6.54 1.59 -1.51
C ASP A 436 -7.93 1.71 -0.85
N GLY A 437 -8.93 1.90 -1.70
CA GLY A 437 -10.32 1.91 -1.27
C GLY A 437 -11.27 1.61 -2.40
N THR A 438 -12.53 1.99 -2.24
CA THR A 438 -13.54 1.92 -3.31
C THR A 438 -14.24 3.27 -3.38
N GLY A 439 -14.38 3.81 -4.59
CA GLY A 439 -14.90 5.17 -4.79
C GLY A 439 -13.89 6.23 -4.31
N THR A 440 -12.61 5.95 -4.49
CA THR A 440 -11.50 6.84 -4.12
C THR A 440 -11.18 7.83 -5.25
N ALA A 441 -10.32 8.80 -4.95
CA ALA A 441 -9.83 9.78 -5.91
C ALA A 441 -8.31 9.62 -6.09
N LEU A 442 -7.82 9.93 -7.29
CA LEU A 442 -6.38 10.01 -7.52
C LEU A 442 -5.86 11.34 -6.96
N PHE A 443 -5.06 11.26 -5.90
CA PHE A 443 -4.49 12.42 -5.21
C PHE A 443 -3.07 12.73 -5.65
N LYS A 444 -2.72 14.01 -5.58
CA LYS A 444 -1.35 14.50 -5.69
C LYS A 444 -1.20 15.71 -4.78
N SER A 445 -0.04 15.83 -4.13
CA SER A 445 0.31 16.99 -3.33
C SER A 445 1.49 17.73 -3.94
N VAL A 446 1.58 19.04 -3.72
CA VAL A 446 2.74 19.84 -4.12
C VAL A 446 3.21 20.65 -2.91
N ALA A 447 4.38 20.31 -2.38
CA ALA A 447 5.00 21.06 -1.30
C ALA A 447 5.29 22.51 -1.72
N GLU A 448 5.31 23.45 -0.78
CA GLU A 448 5.70 24.83 -1.06
C GLU A 448 7.21 24.91 -1.35
N THR A 449 8.01 24.27 -0.50
CA THR A 449 9.48 24.29 -0.53
C THR A 449 10.05 22.92 -0.92
N PRO A 450 10.97 22.83 -1.90
CA PRO A 450 11.64 21.58 -2.24
C PRO A 450 12.33 20.93 -1.03
N GLY A 451 12.00 19.67 -0.73
CA GLY A 451 12.59 18.92 0.37
C GLY A 451 11.96 19.15 1.74
N ASP A 452 10.82 19.84 1.80
CA ASP A 452 10.08 20.09 3.02
C ASP A 452 8.60 19.85 2.78
N LEU A 453 8.07 18.77 3.37
CA LEU A 453 6.68 18.34 3.21
C LEU A 453 5.74 18.97 4.26
N SER A 454 6.22 19.90 5.09
CA SER A 454 5.42 20.48 6.18
C SER A 454 4.37 21.51 5.74
N VAL A 455 4.47 22.00 4.50
CA VAL A 455 3.50 22.93 3.89
C VAL A 455 3.27 22.50 2.45
N ALA A 456 2.01 22.19 2.11
CA ALA A 456 1.66 21.69 0.78
C ALA A 456 0.25 22.07 0.35
N THR A 457 0.03 22.01 -0.96
CA THR A 457 -1.28 22.07 -1.58
C THR A 457 -1.71 20.67 -2.02
N LEU A 458 -2.91 20.23 -1.60
CA LEU A 458 -3.50 18.94 -1.99
C LEU A 458 -4.40 19.12 -3.22
N TYR A 459 -4.29 18.18 -4.17
CA TYR A 459 -5.09 18.12 -5.39
C TYR A 459 -5.73 16.74 -5.55
N ALA A 460 -6.88 16.71 -6.23
CA ALA A 460 -7.51 15.47 -6.70
C ALA A 460 -7.81 15.55 -8.20
N ALA A 461 -7.75 14.42 -8.90
CA ALA A 461 -8.01 14.37 -10.33
C ALA A 461 -9.51 14.37 -10.64
N LYS A 462 -9.89 15.17 -11.65
CA LYS A 462 -11.09 14.97 -12.47
C LYS A 462 -10.70 14.17 -13.70
N VAL A 463 -11.47 13.14 -13.99
CA VAL A 463 -11.19 12.19 -15.07
C VAL A 463 -12.17 12.38 -16.22
N THR A 464 -11.69 12.13 -17.44
CA THR A 464 -12.54 11.86 -18.60
C THR A 464 -12.04 10.58 -19.28
N GLN A 465 -12.88 9.55 -19.29
CA GLN A 465 -12.59 8.33 -20.04
C GLN A 465 -12.68 8.56 -21.55
N ASN A 466 -11.65 8.12 -22.27
CA ASN A 466 -11.59 8.16 -23.73
C ASN A 466 -12.10 6.86 -24.35
N ALA A 467 -12.36 6.88 -25.66
CA ALA A 467 -12.88 5.73 -26.40
C ALA A 467 -11.90 4.54 -26.49
N ASP A 468 -10.61 4.78 -26.26
CA ASP A 468 -9.54 3.78 -26.23
C ASP A 468 -9.19 3.33 -24.80
N GLU A 469 -10.10 3.55 -23.85
CA GLU A 469 -9.96 3.17 -22.43
C GLU A 469 -8.85 3.92 -21.66
N THR A 470 -8.20 4.90 -22.29
CA THR A 470 -7.30 5.82 -21.58
C THR A 470 -8.09 6.83 -20.74
N LEU A 471 -7.48 7.34 -19.66
CA LEU A 471 -8.13 8.24 -18.70
C LEU A 471 -7.43 9.61 -18.70
N SER A 472 -8.06 10.63 -19.30
CA SER A 472 -7.55 12.00 -19.29
C SER A 472 -7.76 12.64 -17.92
N LEU A 473 -6.80 13.42 -17.43
CA LEU A 473 -6.79 13.98 -16.08
C LEU A 473 -6.70 15.52 -16.09
N GLU A 474 -7.54 16.14 -15.26
CA GLU A 474 -7.43 17.55 -14.85
C GLU A 474 -7.30 17.62 -13.33
N TRP A 475 -6.47 18.51 -12.79
CA TRP A 475 -6.22 18.60 -11.35
C TRP A 475 -7.05 19.69 -10.70
N ILE A 476 -7.86 19.32 -9.71
CA ILE A 476 -8.64 20.24 -8.87
C ILE A 476 -7.86 20.50 -7.58
N GLU A 477 -7.57 21.77 -7.31
CA GLU A 477 -7.01 22.18 -6.02
C GLU A 477 -8.07 22.03 -4.91
N LEU A 478 -7.72 21.33 -3.83
CA LEU A 478 -8.58 21.13 -2.68
C LEU A 478 -8.28 22.12 -1.55
N GLY A 479 -7.00 22.42 -1.30
CA GLY A 479 -6.59 23.38 -0.29
C GLY A 479 -5.09 23.37 -0.04
N SER A 480 -4.61 24.41 0.65
CA SER A 480 -3.22 24.55 1.10
C SER A 480 -3.19 24.80 2.60
N ALA A 481 -2.28 24.14 3.32
CA ALA A 481 -2.11 24.29 4.77
C ALA A 481 -0.68 23.90 5.20
N SER A 482 -0.40 24.08 6.50
CA SER A 482 0.76 23.51 7.16
C SER A 482 0.38 22.30 8.02
N ASP A 483 1.34 21.41 8.28
CA ASP A 483 1.17 20.27 9.18
C ASP A 483 0.75 20.74 10.59
N GLU A 484 1.27 21.89 11.03
CA GLU A 484 0.92 22.50 12.32
C GLU A 484 -0.56 22.92 12.35
N ASP A 485 -1.08 23.54 11.29
CA ASP A 485 -2.48 23.96 11.20
C ASP A 485 -3.43 22.76 11.24
N VAL A 486 -3.14 21.71 10.46
CA VAL A 486 -3.97 20.50 10.42
C VAL A 486 -3.89 19.77 11.77
N TYR A 487 -2.70 19.64 12.36
CA TYR A 487 -2.55 19.04 13.69
C TYR A 487 -3.33 19.81 14.76
N ALA A 488 -3.25 21.14 14.77
CA ALA A 488 -4.00 21.99 15.68
C ALA A 488 -5.52 21.81 15.50
N ALA A 489 -6.00 21.69 14.25
CA ALA A 489 -7.39 21.39 13.96
C ALA A 489 -7.80 20.02 14.55
N ILE A 490 -7.00 18.97 14.35
CA ILE A 490 -7.26 17.64 14.92
C ILE A 490 -7.39 17.71 16.45
N ARG A 491 -6.48 18.42 17.13
CA ARG A 491 -6.51 18.58 18.60
C ARG A 491 -7.70 19.41 19.08
N GLY A 492 -8.25 20.27 18.22
CA GLY A 492 -9.44 21.09 18.49
C GLY A 492 -10.78 20.36 18.33
N ILE A 493 -10.81 19.16 17.72
CA ILE A 493 -12.04 18.40 17.50
C ILE A 493 -12.61 17.94 18.84
N ALA A 494 -13.84 18.38 19.14
CA ALA A 494 -14.57 17.95 20.32
C ALA A 494 -15.13 16.54 20.13
N LEU A 495 -14.36 15.53 20.54
CA LEU A 495 -14.81 14.14 20.56
C LEU A 495 -15.69 13.91 21.80
N SER A 496 -17.01 13.92 21.63
CA SER A 496 -17.95 13.57 22.71
C SER A 496 -17.89 12.08 23.00
N GLN A 497 -17.75 11.72 24.29
CA GLN A 497 -17.79 10.33 24.75
C GLN A 497 -19.10 9.61 24.41
#